data_AF-A0A0C9UQW8-F1
#
_entry.id   AF-A0A0C9UQW8-F1
#
_cell.length_a   1.000
_cell.length_b   1.000
_cell.length_c   1.000
_cell.angle_alpha   90.00
_cell.angle_beta   90.00
_cell.angle_gamma   90.00
#
_symmetry.space_group_name_H-M   'P 1'
#
loop_
_entity.id
_entity.type
_entity.pdbx_description
1 polymer ?
#
loop_
_entity_poly.entity_id
_entity_poly.type
_entity_poly.pdbx_seq_one_letter_code
_entity_poly.pdbx_strand_id
1 'polypeptide(L)'
;MPANKTMQGEPLGWYRNLVELDRTIFHSWAFDSNGRGTIVLGSMDMSWDSIAISPTNIGPSSCCVFAALNTDLEVSLWAPVRNYLTGQWHTLQDLTQVIKDAGSIDPSNSTQQILNAQIQIPEGQPFQDGSLLALGNRAGRVIFLKLSSYVLLIRIHGTYEMQFVNSLEVGTERVGCLAWSSWTSQRPNHSDETGQAAWSFDLFNNGTPVNSVDESFVTGLMWLESARHAPILAWTKPDIIYLYKTPSDMSFGWEGAFKVDPSMPYSPTSGIIHYPKLDSLLVTLFDGSFYMIHQLSITPSLTSEELLSSEDLTRQARTVFSTAEGKITFADANRTSGVFSYDDSGNIGGLHERTRPDDFSYQGESQHNSKFIISKLWKTPGHMLEEMDLLLNYLSDCTASPTGIFSVFKLTPI
;
A
#
# COMPACT_ATOMS: atom_id res chain seq x y z
N MET A 1 31.83 -17.27 -11.66
CA MET A 1 30.74 -16.30 -11.82
C MET A 1 29.85 -16.81 -12.94
N PRO A 2 28.57 -17.15 -12.70
CA PRO A 2 27.67 -17.54 -13.77
C PRO A 2 27.38 -16.31 -14.65
N ALA A 3 27.44 -16.51 -15.97
CA ALA A 3 27.20 -15.47 -16.96
C ALA A 3 25.75 -14.96 -16.86
N ASN A 4 25.59 -13.64 -16.74
CA ASN A 4 24.30 -12.97 -16.85
C ASN A 4 23.71 -13.26 -18.24
N LYS A 5 22.77 -14.20 -18.29
CA LYS A 5 21.86 -14.38 -19.42
C LYS A 5 21.15 -13.05 -19.59
N THR A 6 21.49 -12.31 -20.64
CA THR A 6 20.75 -11.10 -21.03
C THR A 6 19.29 -11.48 -21.21
N MET A 7 18.43 -10.94 -20.33
CA MET A 7 16.98 -11.14 -20.34
C MET A 7 16.40 -10.51 -21.61
N GLN A 8 16.42 -11.24 -22.73
CA GLN A 8 15.65 -10.87 -23.90
C GLN A 8 14.20 -11.36 -23.72
N GLY A 9 13.32 -10.44 -23.32
CA GLY A 9 11.93 -10.32 -23.79
C GLY A 9 10.92 -11.43 -23.50
N GLU A 10 11.25 -12.51 -22.79
CA GLU A 10 10.20 -13.43 -22.35
C GLU A 10 9.31 -12.71 -21.32
N PRO A 11 7.98 -12.70 -21.51
CA PRO A 11 7.08 -12.07 -20.54
C PRO A 11 7.34 -12.69 -19.17
N LEU A 12 7.47 -11.83 -18.15
CA LEU A 12 7.56 -12.26 -16.76
C LEU A 12 6.52 -13.36 -16.53
N GLY A 13 7.00 -14.54 -16.13
CA GLY A 13 6.12 -15.61 -15.68
C GLY A 13 5.38 -15.18 -14.41
N TRP A 14 4.66 -16.11 -13.81
CA TRP A 14 4.20 -15.90 -12.43
C TRP A 14 5.30 -16.34 -11.47
N TYR A 15 5.44 -15.61 -10.36
CA TYR A 15 6.38 -15.91 -9.31
C TYR A 15 5.63 -16.06 -7.99
N ARG A 16 6.07 -17.01 -7.19
CA ARG A 16 5.52 -17.28 -5.87
C ARG A 16 6.65 -17.40 -4.87
N ASN A 17 6.50 -16.69 -3.78
CA ASN A 17 7.35 -16.80 -2.62
C ASN A 17 6.52 -17.04 -1.36
N LEU A 18 7.12 -17.66 -0.35
CA LEU A 18 6.50 -17.83 0.95
C LEU A 18 6.98 -16.72 1.87
N VAL A 19 6.03 -16.01 2.47
CA VAL A 19 6.30 -15.01 3.52
C VAL A 19 5.67 -15.57 4.78
N GLU A 20 6.48 -16.29 5.56
CA GLU A 20 6.03 -16.88 6.81
C GLU A 20 5.96 -15.78 7.87
N LEU A 21 4.78 -15.62 8.48
CA LEU A 21 4.61 -14.73 9.61
C LEU A 21 5.22 -15.38 10.84
N ASP A 22 6.38 -14.87 11.26
CA ASP A 22 7.09 -15.41 12.42
C ASP A 22 6.36 -15.03 13.71
N ARG A 23 5.89 -16.06 14.43
CA ARG A 23 5.26 -15.96 15.75
C ARG A 23 6.27 -15.70 16.88
N THR A 24 7.52 -15.32 16.60
CA THR A 24 8.45 -14.92 17.66
C THR A 24 8.35 -13.43 17.99
N ILE A 25 7.82 -12.63 17.08
CA ILE A 25 7.62 -11.19 17.25
C ILE A 25 6.21 -11.01 17.81
N PHE A 26 6.09 -10.79 19.12
CA PHE A 26 4.82 -10.44 19.74
C PHE A 26 5.02 -9.41 20.85
N HIS A 27 4.34 -8.28 20.71
CA HIS A 27 4.05 -7.36 21.77
C HIS A 27 2.77 -7.79 22.47
N SER A 28 2.87 -8.07 23.76
CA SER A 28 1.71 -8.49 24.52
C SER A 28 0.91 -7.27 25.00
N TRP A 29 0.10 -6.71 24.11
CA TRP A 29 -0.63 -5.45 24.35
C TRP A 29 -1.43 -5.42 25.65
N ALA A 30 -1.99 -6.58 26.04
CA ALA A 30 -2.77 -6.74 27.26
C ALA A 30 -1.92 -6.77 28.54
N PHE A 31 -0.64 -7.14 28.44
CA PHE A 31 0.29 -7.09 29.58
C PHE A 31 0.99 -5.73 29.68
N ASP A 32 1.24 -5.08 28.54
CA ASP A 32 1.89 -3.78 28.49
C ASP A 32 0.95 -2.63 28.96
N SER A 33 -0.37 -2.83 28.91
CA SER A 33 -1.37 -1.85 29.34
C SER A 33 -2.61 -2.51 29.96
N ASN A 34 -3.07 -1.97 31.10
CA ASN A 34 -4.32 -2.37 31.74
C ASN A 34 -5.58 -1.76 31.07
N GLY A 35 -5.39 -0.89 30.07
CA GLY A 35 -6.48 -0.22 29.37
C GLY A 35 -7.22 -1.18 28.44
N ARG A 36 -8.54 -1.34 28.62
CA ARG A 36 -9.35 -2.21 27.72
C ARG A 36 -9.29 -1.80 26.26
N GLY A 37 -9.07 -0.51 25.99
CA GLY A 37 -8.93 0.03 24.64
C GLY A 37 -7.70 -0.49 23.89
N THR A 38 -6.68 -1.00 24.58
CA THR A 38 -5.44 -1.51 23.96
C THR A 38 -5.54 -2.98 23.57
N ILE A 39 -6.65 -3.66 23.87
CA ILE A 39 -6.83 -5.05 23.46
C ILE A 39 -7.00 -5.09 21.93
N VAL A 40 -6.29 -6.02 21.31
CA VAL A 40 -6.37 -6.36 19.89
C VAL A 40 -6.67 -7.85 19.82
N LEU A 41 -7.69 -8.24 19.05
CA LEU A 41 -8.10 -9.64 18.97
C LEU A 41 -7.29 -10.43 17.93
N GLY A 42 -6.55 -9.74 17.05
CA GLY A 42 -5.72 -10.37 16.04
C GLY A 42 -4.58 -11.21 16.60
N SER A 43 -4.14 -10.98 17.84
CA SER A 43 -3.19 -11.85 18.54
C SER A 43 -3.67 -13.31 18.66
N MET A 44 -4.99 -13.54 18.61
CA MET A 44 -5.56 -14.89 18.70
C MET A 44 -5.46 -15.65 17.37
N ASP A 45 -5.44 -14.94 16.24
CA ASP A 45 -5.48 -15.47 14.88
C ASP A 45 -4.62 -14.57 13.97
N MET A 46 -3.30 -14.72 14.10
CA MET A 46 -2.37 -13.78 13.51
C MET A 46 -2.21 -14.05 12.01
N SER A 47 -2.60 -13.08 11.19
CA SER A 47 -2.45 -13.10 9.74
C SER A 47 -1.94 -11.76 9.23
N TRP A 48 -1.52 -11.71 7.96
CA TRP A 48 -1.21 -10.43 7.32
C TRP A 48 -2.49 -9.65 7.04
N ASP A 49 -2.47 -8.36 7.36
CA ASP A 49 -3.58 -7.45 7.13
C ASP A 49 -3.31 -6.62 5.86
N SER A 50 -2.22 -5.85 5.86
CA SER A 50 -1.84 -4.96 4.77
C SER A 50 -0.32 -4.93 4.57
N ILE A 51 0.12 -4.49 3.39
CA ILE A 51 1.53 -4.27 3.07
C ILE A 51 1.70 -2.92 2.37
N ALA A 52 2.83 -2.28 2.64
CA ALA A 52 3.31 -1.10 1.94
C ALA A 52 4.68 -1.39 1.34
N ILE A 53 4.80 -1.28 0.02
CA ILE A 53 6.04 -1.61 -0.68
C ILE A 53 6.82 -0.34 -0.98
N SER A 54 8.13 -0.41 -0.77
CA SER A 54 9.01 0.63 -1.28
C SER A 54 9.11 0.49 -2.80
N PRO A 55 8.87 1.56 -3.58
CA PRO A 55 8.95 1.53 -5.04
C PRO A 55 10.39 1.40 -5.57
N THR A 56 11.37 1.22 -4.67
CA THR A 56 12.77 1.41 -5.01
C THR A 56 13.59 0.12 -5.01
N ASN A 57 14.53 0.12 -5.96
CA ASN A 57 15.71 -0.73 -6.00
C ASN A 57 16.79 -0.30 -4.97
N ILE A 58 16.43 0.23 -3.78
CA ILE A 58 17.40 0.76 -2.80
C ILE A 58 18.39 -0.32 -2.32
N GLY A 59 18.03 -1.61 -2.41
CA GLY A 59 18.93 -2.67 -2.00
C GLY A 59 20.20 -2.81 -2.87
N PRO A 60 21.30 -3.36 -2.33
CA PRO A 60 22.55 -3.58 -3.06
C PRO A 60 22.39 -4.57 -4.23
N SER A 61 21.27 -5.30 -4.25
CA SER A 61 20.83 -6.23 -5.29
C SER A 61 19.58 -5.74 -6.04
N SER A 62 19.24 -4.44 -5.96
CA SER A 62 18.01 -3.89 -6.53
C SER A 62 16.77 -4.60 -5.96
N CYS A 63 16.76 -4.82 -4.65
CA CYS A 63 15.68 -5.52 -3.97
C CYS A 63 14.68 -4.53 -3.38
N CYS A 64 13.39 -4.78 -3.66
CA CYS A 64 12.30 -4.12 -2.97
C CYS A 64 12.28 -4.55 -1.49
N VAL A 65 11.97 -3.60 -0.61
CA VAL A 65 11.58 -3.87 0.78
C VAL A 65 10.09 -3.61 0.92
N PHE A 66 9.45 -4.25 1.90
CA PHE A 66 8.08 -3.91 2.26
C PHE A 66 7.91 -3.80 3.77
N ALA A 67 7.02 -2.92 4.20
CA ALA A 67 6.47 -2.94 5.54
C ALA A 67 5.19 -3.76 5.52
N ALA A 68 5.03 -4.68 6.47
CA ALA A 68 3.84 -5.51 6.58
C ALA A 68 3.19 -5.33 7.96
N LEU A 69 1.87 -5.14 7.93
CA LEU A 69 1.01 -5.05 9.10
C LEU A 69 0.34 -6.40 9.32
N ASN A 70 0.38 -6.91 10.54
CA ASN A 70 -0.37 -8.10 10.93
C ASN A 70 -1.71 -7.72 11.59
N THR A 71 -2.58 -8.71 11.80
CA THR A 71 -3.87 -8.51 12.48
C THR A 71 -3.73 -8.09 13.95
N ASP A 72 -2.54 -8.27 14.55
CA ASP A 72 -2.23 -7.79 15.90
C ASP A 72 -1.77 -6.32 15.93
N LEU A 73 -1.88 -5.62 14.80
CA LEU A 73 -1.54 -4.20 14.64
C LEU A 73 -0.05 -3.89 14.82
N GLU A 74 0.79 -4.88 14.58
CA GLU A 74 2.24 -4.76 14.58
C GLU A 74 2.74 -4.62 13.15
N VAL A 75 3.68 -3.69 12.97
CA VAL A 75 4.34 -3.46 11.69
C VAL A 75 5.79 -3.90 11.74
N SER A 76 6.23 -4.59 10.69
CA SER A 76 7.58 -5.09 10.54
C SER A 76 8.11 -4.81 9.14
N LEU A 77 9.43 -4.63 9.02
CA LEU A 77 10.11 -4.41 7.74
C LEU A 77 10.66 -5.73 7.22
N TRP A 78 10.48 -6.00 5.93
CA TRP A 78 10.88 -7.24 5.27
C TRP A 78 11.71 -6.98 4.04
N ALA A 79 12.64 -7.90 3.77
CA ALA A 79 13.40 -7.95 2.55
C ALA A 79 13.69 -9.39 2.11
N PRO A 80 13.94 -9.62 0.82
CA PRO A 80 14.37 -10.91 0.35
C PRO A 80 15.85 -11.12 0.70
N VAL A 81 16.21 -12.33 1.15
CA VAL A 81 17.61 -12.68 1.43
C VAL A 81 18.45 -12.70 0.14
N ARG A 82 17.81 -13.02 -0.99
CA ARG A 82 18.42 -13.17 -2.32
C ARG A 82 17.52 -12.53 -3.38
N ASN A 83 17.46 -13.14 -4.57
CA ASN A 83 16.56 -12.75 -5.64
C ASN A 83 15.13 -12.57 -5.11
N TYR A 84 14.56 -11.38 -5.29
CA TYR A 84 13.29 -10.99 -4.70
C TYR A 84 12.08 -11.80 -5.22
N LEU A 85 12.20 -12.41 -6.40
CA LEU A 85 11.14 -13.25 -6.99
C LEU A 85 11.13 -14.67 -6.42
N THR A 86 12.29 -15.19 -6.01
CA THR A 86 12.46 -16.64 -5.71
C THR A 86 13.08 -16.94 -4.35
N GLY A 87 13.71 -15.96 -3.71
CA GLY A 87 14.40 -16.10 -2.44
C GLY A 87 13.48 -15.84 -1.25
N GLN A 88 13.68 -16.57 -0.17
CA GLN A 88 12.93 -16.39 1.07
C GLN A 88 13.00 -14.93 1.56
N TRP A 89 11.87 -14.44 2.05
CA TRP A 89 11.76 -13.15 2.71
C TRP A 89 11.98 -13.31 4.22
N HIS A 90 12.66 -12.34 4.83
CA HIS A 90 12.93 -12.32 6.25
C HIS A 90 12.63 -10.95 6.83
N THR A 91 12.25 -10.94 8.10
CA THR A 91 12.12 -9.71 8.87
C THR A 91 13.49 -9.08 9.06
N LEU A 92 13.59 -7.81 8.67
CA LEU A 92 14.76 -6.97 8.88
C LEU A 92 14.69 -6.26 10.23
N GLN A 93 13.50 -5.76 10.57
CA GLN A 93 13.32 -4.91 11.75
C GLN A 93 11.87 -4.98 12.24
N ASP A 94 11.71 -5.03 13.55
CA ASP A 94 10.44 -4.79 14.22
C ASP A 94 10.24 -3.27 14.35
N LEU A 95 9.37 -2.73 13.49
CA LEU A 95 9.08 -1.29 13.45
C LEU A 95 8.16 -0.87 14.59
N THR A 96 7.40 -1.80 15.14
CA THR A 96 6.54 -1.55 16.30
C THR A 96 7.38 -1.22 17.53
N GLN A 97 8.47 -1.96 17.74
CA GLN A 97 9.44 -1.64 18.78
C GLN A 97 10.09 -0.26 18.57
N VAL A 98 10.48 0.08 17.34
CA VAL A 98 11.03 1.41 17.00
C VAL A 98 10.06 2.53 17.39
N ILE A 99 8.76 2.33 17.15
CA ILE A 99 7.71 3.30 17.51
C ILE A 99 7.55 3.41 19.02
N LYS A 100 7.53 2.27 19.74
CA LYS A 100 7.47 2.25 21.22
C LYS A 100 8.63 3.02 21.83
N ASP A 101 9.84 2.82 21.29
CA ASP A 101 11.05 3.48 21.76
C ASP A 101 11.01 4.99 21.48
N ALA A 102 10.52 5.41 20.32
CA ALA A 102 10.36 6.83 19.98
C ALA A 102 9.28 7.54 20.82
N GLY A 103 8.23 6.81 21.21
CA GLY A 103 7.08 7.34 21.95
C GLY A 103 7.23 7.42 23.48
N SER A 104 8.33 6.91 24.05
CA SER A 104 8.51 6.70 25.50
C SER A 104 8.71 7.99 26.34
N ILE A 105 8.27 9.16 25.85
CA ILE A 105 8.56 10.45 26.47
C ILE A 105 7.77 10.64 27.78
N ASP A 106 6.59 10.02 27.93
CA ASP A 106 5.75 10.16 29.13
C ASP A 106 5.31 8.80 29.69
N PRO A 107 6.01 8.23 30.69
CA PRO A 107 5.67 6.94 31.29
C PRO A 107 4.36 6.94 32.09
N SER A 108 3.71 8.10 32.29
CA SER A 108 2.51 8.20 33.12
C SER A 108 1.25 7.65 32.44
N ASN A 109 1.24 7.51 31.11
CA ASN A 109 0.08 7.04 30.35
C ASN A 109 0.44 5.88 29.41
N SER A 110 0.65 4.69 29.99
CA SER A 110 0.97 3.47 29.23
C SER A 110 -0.10 3.12 28.19
N THR A 111 -1.38 3.36 28.47
CA THR A 111 -2.46 3.14 27.50
C THR A 111 -2.27 3.98 26.23
N GLN A 112 -1.97 5.28 26.36
CA GLN A 112 -1.74 6.14 25.19
C GLN A 112 -0.49 5.73 24.42
N GLN A 113 0.58 5.31 25.11
CA GLN A 113 1.78 4.79 24.46
C GLN A 113 1.48 3.56 23.61
N ILE A 114 0.69 2.62 24.13
CA ILE A 114 0.29 1.43 23.38
C ILE A 114 -0.62 1.78 22.20
N LEU A 115 -1.59 2.68 22.37
CA LEU A 115 -2.42 3.14 21.24
C LEU A 115 -1.59 3.86 20.15
N ASN A 116 -0.49 4.53 20.55
CA ASN A 116 0.44 5.14 19.60
C ASN A 116 1.26 4.10 18.81
N ALA A 117 1.55 2.94 19.42
CA ALA A 117 2.31 1.86 18.80
C ALA A 117 1.45 0.91 17.95
N GLN A 118 0.15 0.82 18.22
CA GLN A 118 -0.79 0.00 17.45
C GLN A 118 -1.12 0.64 16.10
N ILE A 119 -0.53 0.11 15.03
CA ILE A 119 -0.66 0.61 13.67
C ILE A 119 -1.92 0.06 13.01
N GLN A 120 -2.63 0.90 12.26
CA GLN A 120 -3.83 0.53 11.50
C GLN A 120 -3.55 0.43 10.01
N ILE A 121 -2.64 1.25 9.50
CA ILE A 121 -2.37 1.32 8.07
C ILE A 121 -0.92 1.75 7.82
N PRO A 122 -0.12 0.96 7.10
CA PRO A 122 1.14 1.40 6.53
C PRO A 122 0.93 1.94 5.10
N GLU A 123 1.64 3.00 4.74
CA GLU A 123 1.56 3.60 3.40
C GLU A 123 2.96 4.09 2.97
N GLY A 124 3.51 3.47 1.93
CA GLY A 124 4.87 3.71 1.44
C GLY A 124 4.92 4.84 0.43
N GLN A 125 5.94 5.71 0.50
CA GLN A 125 6.04 6.82 -0.43
C GLN A 125 6.35 6.33 -1.86
N PRO A 126 5.57 6.73 -2.87
CA PRO A 126 5.78 6.28 -4.24
C PRO A 126 6.97 6.94 -4.99
N PHE A 127 7.60 8.01 -4.48
CA PHE A 127 8.55 8.83 -5.27
C PHE A 127 9.85 9.32 -4.59
N GLN A 128 10.80 9.69 -5.46
CA GLN A 128 12.16 10.27 -5.30
C GLN A 128 13.24 9.46 -4.57
N ASP A 129 12.99 8.99 -3.35
CA ASP A 129 13.95 8.12 -2.67
C ASP A 129 13.31 6.86 -2.07
N GLY A 130 11.98 6.74 -2.10
CA GLY A 130 11.18 5.61 -1.61
C GLY A 130 11.53 5.13 -0.21
N SER A 131 12.21 5.99 0.56
CA SER A 131 12.72 5.67 1.88
C SER A 131 11.71 6.00 2.97
N LEU A 132 10.73 6.85 2.68
CA LEU A 132 9.74 7.29 3.65
C LEU A 132 8.53 6.35 3.72
N LEU A 133 8.13 6.03 4.95
CA LEU A 133 6.96 5.25 5.28
C LEU A 133 6.09 6.07 6.23
N ALA A 134 4.80 6.22 5.90
CA ALA A 134 3.81 6.77 6.80
C ALA A 134 3.01 5.64 7.45
N LEU A 135 2.73 5.77 8.74
CA LEU A 135 1.98 4.79 9.53
C LEU A 135 0.87 5.51 10.28
N GLY A 136 -0.38 5.13 10.04
CA GLY A 136 -1.53 5.61 10.80
C GLY A 136 -1.75 4.72 12.02
N ASN A 137 -1.96 5.30 13.20
CA ASN A 137 -2.15 4.54 14.44
C ASN A 137 -3.53 4.71 15.07
N ARG A 138 -3.80 3.93 16.13
CA ARG A 138 -5.08 3.97 16.88
C ARG A 138 -5.26 5.21 17.74
N ALA A 139 -4.19 5.97 17.99
CA ALA A 139 -4.20 7.21 18.75
C ALA A 139 -4.46 8.47 17.90
N GLY A 140 -4.77 8.30 16.61
CA GLY A 140 -5.05 9.43 15.71
C GLY A 140 -3.83 10.22 15.27
N ARG A 141 -2.65 9.57 15.29
CA ARG A 141 -1.41 10.13 14.77
C ARG A 141 -0.95 9.41 13.51
N VAL A 142 -0.23 10.16 12.69
CA VAL A 142 0.55 9.65 11.56
C VAL A 142 2.02 9.72 11.97
N ILE A 143 2.71 8.58 11.90
CA ILE A 143 4.12 8.44 12.20
C ILE A 143 4.87 8.33 10.88
N PHE A 144 5.98 9.06 10.76
CA PHE A 144 6.85 9.03 9.59
C PHE A 144 8.16 8.35 9.97
N LEU A 145 8.48 7.26 9.27
CA LEU A 145 9.74 6.54 9.39
C LEU A 145 10.53 6.68 8.10
N LYS A 146 11.85 6.80 8.16
CA LYS A 146 12.73 6.86 7.00
C LYS A 146 13.73 5.72 7.01
N LEU A 147 13.87 5.05 5.87
CA LEU A 147 14.89 4.06 5.62
C LEU A 147 16.25 4.76 5.52
N SER A 148 17.10 4.52 6.50
CA SER A 148 18.43 5.10 6.55
C SER A 148 19.33 4.43 5.50
N SER A 149 19.53 5.11 4.38
CA SER A 149 20.35 4.63 3.27
C SER A 149 21.82 5.00 3.49
N TYR A 150 22.50 4.33 4.43
CA TYR A 150 23.97 4.36 4.44
C TYR A 150 24.50 3.46 3.31
N VAL A 151 24.38 3.95 2.07
CA VAL A 151 24.72 3.28 0.80
C VAL A 151 26.13 2.67 0.81
N LEU A 152 27.07 3.24 1.55
CA LEU A 152 28.45 2.74 1.62
C LEU A 152 28.64 1.52 2.54
N LEU A 153 27.81 1.37 3.58
CA LEU A 153 27.95 0.31 4.60
C LEU A 153 27.04 -0.89 4.35
N ILE A 154 25.98 -0.75 3.56
CA ILE A 154 25.08 -1.86 3.21
C ILE A 154 25.84 -2.99 2.50
N ARG A 155 26.89 -2.68 1.72
CA ARG A 155 27.74 -3.71 1.10
C ARG A 155 28.61 -4.50 2.09
N ILE A 156 28.84 -3.97 3.29
CA ILE A 156 29.80 -4.53 4.26
C ILE A 156 29.07 -5.15 5.47
N HIS A 157 27.98 -4.53 5.93
CA HIS A 157 27.25 -4.96 7.13
C HIS A 157 25.75 -5.24 6.91
N GLY A 158 25.17 -4.89 5.76
CA GLY A 158 23.86 -5.39 5.32
C GLY A 158 22.64 -5.00 6.16
N THR A 159 22.74 -4.06 7.10
CA THR A 159 21.60 -3.69 7.95
C THR A 159 20.81 -2.54 7.34
N TYR A 160 19.57 -2.83 6.98
CA TYR A 160 18.55 -1.81 6.76
C TYR A 160 17.99 -1.37 8.10
N GLU A 161 17.89 -0.07 8.32
CA GLU A 161 17.30 0.48 9.54
C GLU A 161 16.33 1.59 9.17
N MET A 162 15.07 1.42 9.56
CA MET A 162 14.08 2.49 9.60
C MET A 162 14.28 3.28 10.87
N GLN A 163 14.30 4.60 10.73
CA GLN A 163 14.45 5.54 11.83
C GLN A 163 13.19 6.41 11.93
N PHE A 164 12.76 6.68 13.15
CA PHE A 164 11.70 7.65 13.40
C PHE A 164 12.14 9.05 12.95
N VAL A 165 11.33 9.68 12.10
CA VAL A 165 11.59 11.04 11.60
C VAL A 165 10.71 12.04 12.30
N ASN A 166 9.39 11.80 12.29
CA ASN A 166 8.41 12.75 12.82
C ASN A 166 7.08 12.04 13.14
N SER A 167 6.20 12.75 13.85
CA SER A 167 4.81 12.35 14.01
C SER A 167 3.88 13.56 13.92
N LEU A 168 2.68 13.35 13.39
CA LEU A 168 1.67 14.37 13.19
C LEU A 168 0.36 13.92 13.82
N GLU A 169 -0.20 14.74 14.70
CA GLU A 169 -1.51 14.49 15.29
C GLU A 169 -2.62 14.96 14.34
N VAL A 170 -3.46 14.02 13.92
CA VAL A 170 -4.58 14.27 12.98
C VAL A 170 -5.90 14.35 13.75
N GLY A 171 -6.02 13.63 14.86
CA GLY A 171 -7.17 13.68 15.75
C GLY A 171 -7.00 12.77 16.96
N THR A 172 -8.11 12.56 17.66
CA THR A 172 -8.21 11.63 18.80
C THR A 172 -8.60 10.22 18.38
N GLU A 173 -9.16 10.07 17.18
CA GLU A 173 -9.65 8.82 16.64
C GLU A 173 -8.61 8.11 15.79
N ARG A 174 -8.71 6.78 15.69
CA ARG A 174 -7.82 5.96 14.86
C ARG A 174 -7.72 6.46 13.41
N VAL A 175 -6.52 6.41 12.85
CA VAL A 175 -6.28 6.69 11.43
C VAL A 175 -6.58 5.43 10.61
N GLY A 176 -7.72 5.41 9.90
CA GLY A 176 -8.18 4.23 9.16
C GLY A 176 -7.56 4.04 7.77
N CYS A 177 -7.18 5.13 7.09
CA CYS A 177 -6.56 5.08 5.77
C CYS A 177 -5.55 6.23 5.62
N LEU A 178 -4.54 6.02 4.79
CA LEU A 178 -3.56 7.02 4.38
C LEU A 178 -3.37 6.92 2.87
N ALA A 179 -3.00 8.04 2.25
CA ALA A 179 -2.62 8.07 0.85
C ALA A 179 -1.58 9.17 0.66
N TRP A 180 -0.54 8.87 -0.11
CA TRP A 180 0.36 9.89 -0.61
C TRP A 180 -0.23 10.54 -1.86
N SER A 181 -0.24 11.87 -1.89
CA SER A 181 -0.35 12.62 -3.13
C SER A 181 1.03 12.81 -3.75
N SER A 182 1.05 13.30 -4.99
CA SER A 182 2.26 13.74 -5.68
C SER A 182 3.02 14.76 -4.84
N TRP A 183 4.35 14.70 -4.88
CA TRP A 183 5.22 15.57 -4.09
C TRP A 183 5.84 16.68 -4.94
N THR A 184 5.99 17.86 -4.33
CA THR A 184 6.85 18.93 -4.82
C THR A 184 8.10 18.95 -4.00
N SER A 185 9.26 18.95 -4.65
CA SER A 185 10.43 19.51 -4.00
C SER A 185 10.20 21.02 -3.86
N GLN A 186 9.94 21.49 -2.64
CA GLN A 186 10.12 22.91 -2.38
C GLN A 186 11.62 23.18 -2.46
N ARG A 187 12.03 24.02 -3.41
CA ARG A 187 13.39 24.55 -3.37
C ARG A 187 13.54 25.22 -2.01
N PRO A 188 14.55 24.85 -1.20
CA PRO A 188 14.76 25.52 0.07
C PRO A 188 14.85 27.01 -0.23
N ASN A 189 13.94 27.79 0.34
CA ASN A 189 14.02 29.24 0.24
C ASN A 189 15.40 29.62 0.78
N HIS A 190 16.18 30.34 -0.03
CA HIS A 190 17.61 30.58 0.14
C HIS A 190 18.00 31.28 1.46
N SER A 191 17.06 31.54 2.37
CA SER A 191 17.20 32.29 3.61
C SER A 191 17.26 31.44 4.89
N ASP A 192 16.95 30.14 4.86
CA ASP A 192 17.09 29.29 6.05
C ASP A 192 18.47 28.62 6.07
N GLU A 193 19.45 29.29 6.69
CA GLU A 193 20.83 28.84 6.87
C GLU A 193 20.97 27.54 7.70
N THR A 194 19.87 26.94 8.17
CA THR A 194 19.91 25.73 9.02
C THR A 194 20.04 24.43 8.23
N GLY A 195 19.88 24.44 6.91
CA GLY A 195 20.08 23.26 6.05
C GLY A 195 19.18 22.05 6.38
N GLN A 196 18.19 22.20 7.27
CA GLN A 196 17.16 21.21 7.50
C GLN A 196 16.12 21.36 6.40
N ALA A 197 15.96 20.31 5.58
CA ALA A 197 14.81 20.21 4.68
C ALA A 197 13.53 20.31 5.52
N ALA A 198 12.83 21.45 5.42
CA ALA A 198 11.55 21.64 6.06
C ALA A 198 10.49 20.89 5.26
N TRP A 199 9.97 19.81 5.83
CA TRP A 199 8.83 19.09 5.29
C TRP A 199 7.55 19.79 5.79
N SER A 200 6.76 20.39 4.89
CA SER A 200 5.44 20.91 5.23
C SER A 200 4.39 19.82 4.97
N PHE A 201 3.63 19.47 5.99
CA PHE A 201 2.52 18.53 5.89
C PHE A 201 1.23 19.33 5.95
N ASP A 202 0.66 19.67 4.80
CA ASP A 202 -0.63 20.35 4.75
C ASP A 202 -1.75 19.31 4.86
N LEU A 203 -2.48 19.31 5.96
CA LEU A 203 -3.81 18.71 5.95
C LEU A 203 -4.76 19.75 5.32
N PHE A 204 -5.51 19.34 4.30
CA PHE A 204 -6.72 19.96 3.74
C PHE A 204 -6.62 20.86 2.50
N ASN A 205 -7.61 20.61 1.62
CA ASN A 205 -8.25 21.55 0.72
C ASN A 205 -9.12 22.53 1.56
N ASN A 206 -8.53 23.62 2.06
CA ASN A 206 -9.23 24.74 2.74
C ASN A 206 -10.15 24.38 3.94
N GLY A 207 -9.94 23.23 4.60
CA GLY A 207 -10.66 22.82 5.82
C GLY A 207 -12.07 22.29 5.62
N THR A 208 -12.59 22.20 4.39
CA THR A 208 -13.90 21.60 4.14
C THR A 208 -13.78 20.10 3.94
N PRO A 209 -14.46 19.25 4.73
CA PRO A 209 -14.44 17.82 4.53
C PRO A 209 -15.04 17.47 3.16
N VAL A 210 -14.39 16.56 2.43
CA VAL A 210 -14.80 16.11 1.09
C VAL A 210 -16.09 15.29 1.13
N ASN A 211 -16.34 14.61 2.25
CA ASN A 211 -17.52 13.80 2.47
C ASN A 211 -18.13 14.14 3.83
N SER A 212 -19.46 14.06 3.95
CA SER A 212 -20.12 14.08 5.24
C SER A 212 -19.70 12.86 6.06
N VAL A 213 -19.68 13.02 7.38
CA VAL A 213 -19.51 11.89 8.30
C VAL A 213 -20.67 10.92 8.09
N ASP A 214 -20.35 9.65 7.91
CA ASP A 214 -21.31 8.54 7.93
C ASP A 214 -20.75 7.40 8.81
N GLU A 215 -21.57 6.37 9.03
CA GLU A 215 -21.22 5.22 9.87
C GLU A 215 -20.31 4.21 9.14
N SER A 216 -20.04 4.42 7.85
CA SER A 216 -19.28 3.49 7.02
C SER A 216 -17.80 3.86 7.00
N PHE A 217 -16.97 2.89 7.35
CA PHE A 217 -15.52 3.06 7.31
C PHE A 217 -15.01 3.10 5.86
N VAL A 218 -13.99 3.92 5.64
CA VAL A 218 -13.23 3.88 4.39
C VAL A 218 -12.29 2.68 4.41
N THR A 219 -12.28 1.93 3.32
CA THR A 219 -11.51 0.69 3.15
C THR A 219 -10.26 0.88 2.30
N GLY A 220 -10.13 2.02 1.64
CA GLY A 220 -9.02 2.32 0.74
C GLY A 220 -9.07 3.78 0.31
N LEU A 221 -7.91 4.36 0.07
CA LEU A 221 -7.73 5.77 -0.25
C LEU A 221 -6.53 5.91 -1.18
N MET A 222 -6.65 6.66 -2.28
CA MET A 222 -5.55 6.89 -3.21
C MET A 222 -5.71 8.24 -3.91
N TRP A 223 -4.62 8.97 -4.07
CA TRP A 223 -4.56 10.10 -4.99
C TRP A 223 -4.16 9.62 -6.38
N LEU A 224 -4.90 10.05 -7.39
CA LEU A 224 -4.67 9.73 -8.79
C LEU A 224 -4.19 10.99 -9.53
N GLU A 225 -3.19 10.84 -10.38
CA GLU A 225 -2.79 11.87 -11.33
C GLU A 225 -3.50 11.66 -12.66
N SER A 226 -4.47 12.50 -13.00
CA SER A 226 -5.11 12.40 -14.33
C SER A 226 -4.10 12.69 -15.44
N ALA A 227 -4.41 12.26 -16.67
CA ALA A 227 -3.64 12.63 -17.86
C ALA A 227 -3.53 14.15 -18.08
N ARG A 228 -4.35 14.94 -17.39
CA ARG A 228 -4.35 16.40 -17.43
C ARG A 228 -3.66 17.03 -16.20
N HIS A 229 -2.91 16.23 -15.44
CA HIS A 229 -2.21 16.62 -14.21
C HIS A 229 -3.12 17.16 -13.11
N ALA A 230 -4.40 16.80 -13.15
CA ALA A 230 -5.33 17.23 -12.14
C ALA A 230 -5.57 16.09 -11.13
N PRO A 231 -5.42 16.35 -9.83
CA PRO A 231 -5.52 15.32 -8.82
C PRO A 231 -6.98 14.87 -8.68
N ILE A 232 -7.18 13.56 -8.68
CA ILE A 232 -8.44 12.91 -8.33
C ILE A 232 -8.21 12.17 -7.02
N LEU A 233 -9.07 12.38 -6.02
CA LEU A 233 -9.09 11.55 -4.83
C LEU A 233 -10.03 10.37 -5.09
N ALA A 234 -9.50 9.16 -5.04
CA ALA A 234 -10.30 7.94 -4.98
C ALA A 234 -10.36 7.42 -3.55
N TRP A 235 -11.54 7.01 -3.10
CA TRP A 235 -11.67 6.25 -1.87
C TRP A 235 -12.77 5.21 -1.99
N THR A 236 -12.66 4.17 -1.18
CA THR A 236 -13.58 3.04 -1.19
C THR A 236 -14.24 2.91 0.18
N LYS A 237 -15.48 2.45 0.17
CA LYS A 237 -16.21 1.94 1.31
C LYS A 237 -16.72 0.55 0.93
N PRO A 238 -17.27 -0.25 1.86
CA PRO A 238 -18.00 -1.45 1.48
C PRO A 238 -19.01 -1.12 0.37
N ASP A 239 -18.89 -1.84 -0.74
CA ASP A 239 -19.72 -1.78 -1.95
C ASP A 239 -19.70 -0.47 -2.76
N ILE A 240 -18.90 0.53 -2.40
CA ILE A 240 -18.94 1.83 -3.06
C ILE A 240 -17.54 2.35 -3.33
N ILE A 241 -17.30 2.74 -4.58
CA ILE A 241 -16.11 3.51 -4.95
C ILE A 241 -16.53 4.95 -5.21
N TYR A 242 -15.81 5.87 -4.58
CA TYR A 242 -15.99 7.30 -4.75
C TYR A 242 -14.78 7.88 -5.46
N LEU A 243 -15.04 8.77 -6.42
CA LEU A 243 -14.03 9.61 -7.05
C LEU A 243 -14.40 11.06 -6.79
N TYR A 244 -13.45 11.87 -6.35
CA TYR A 244 -13.64 13.30 -6.14
C TYR A 244 -12.57 14.09 -6.86
N LYS A 245 -13.00 15.09 -7.61
CA LYS A 245 -12.11 16.08 -8.22
C LYS A 245 -12.24 17.42 -7.50
N THR A 246 -11.16 18.19 -7.46
CA THR A 246 -11.21 19.54 -6.93
C THR A 246 -12.04 20.45 -7.87
N PRO A 247 -12.98 21.27 -7.35
CA PRO A 247 -13.92 22.06 -8.16
C PRO A 247 -13.28 23.07 -9.13
N SER A 248 -12.02 23.44 -8.91
CA SER A 248 -11.31 24.43 -9.73
C SER A 248 -10.94 23.92 -11.13
N ASP A 249 -11.09 22.62 -11.40
CA ASP A 249 -10.69 22.05 -12.68
C ASP A 249 -11.87 21.77 -13.64
N MET A 250 -11.99 22.65 -14.64
CA MET A 250 -12.95 22.57 -15.74
C MET A 250 -12.58 21.51 -16.78
N SER A 251 -11.45 20.81 -16.63
CA SER A 251 -10.94 19.87 -17.63
C SER A 251 -11.70 18.53 -17.66
N PHE A 252 -12.33 18.12 -16.56
CA PHE A 252 -13.06 16.84 -16.50
C PHE A 252 -14.49 16.93 -17.02
N GLY A 253 -14.97 15.83 -17.61
CA GLY A 253 -16.36 15.70 -18.08
C GLY A 253 -17.40 15.48 -16.97
N TRP A 254 -16.99 15.39 -15.70
CA TRP A 254 -17.85 15.21 -14.54
C TRP A 254 -17.46 16.17 -13.42
N GLU A 255 -18.37 16.47 -12.48
CA GLU A 255 -18.14 17.35 -11.32
C GLU A 255 -18.53 16.69 -9.99
N GLY A 256 -17.85 17.09 -8.91
CA GLY A 256 -18.17 16.67 -7.55
C GLY A 256 -17.67 15.27 -7.21
N ALA A 257 -18.48 14.50 -6.49
CA ALA A 257 -18.21 13.11 -6.14
C ALA A 257 -18.94 12.17 -7.10
N PHE A 258 -18.20 11.31 -7.79
CA PHE A 258 -18.76 10.24 -8.62
C PHE A 258 -18.84 8.96 -7.80
N LYS A 259 -20.05 8.37 -7.75
CA LYS A 259 -20.31 7.12 -7.05
C LYS A 259 -20.42 5.99 -8.06
N VAL A 260 -19.51 5.03 -7.97
CA VAL A 260 -19.60 3.77 -8.70
C VAL A 260 -20.25 2.75 -7.77
N ASP A 261 -21.40 2.21 -8.17
CA ASP A 261 -22.05 1.06 -7.52
C ASP A 261 -21.84 -0.19 -8.39
N PRO A 262 -20.80 -0.97 -8.11
CA PRO A 262 -20.44 -2.17 -8.85
C PRO A 262 -21.32 -3.39 -8.52
N SER A 263 -22.38 -3.26 -7.71
CA SER A 263 -23.09 -4.42 -7.13
C SER A 263 -22.11 -5.41 -6.52
N MET A 264 -21.15 -4.89 -5.76
CA MET A 264 -20.06 -5.63 -5.15
C MET A 264 -20.54 -6.52 -3.99
N PRO A 265 -19.84 -7.62 -3.70
CA PRO A 265 -19.94 -8.26 -2.40
C PRO A 265 -19.39 -7.32 -1.32
N TYR A 266 -19.95 -7.40 -0.10
CA TYR A 266 -19.54 -6.67 1.13
C TYR A 266 -18.11 -7.02 1.59
N SER A 267 -17.13 -6.81 0.71
CA SER A 267 -15.73 -7.15 0.91
C SER A 267 -14.91 -5.86 0.93
N PRO A 268 -14.03 -5.67 1.93
CA PRO A 268 -13.20 -4.49 1.99
C PRO A 268 -12.20 -4.47 0.83
N THR A 269 -11.74 -3.26 0.49
CA THR A 269 -10.73 -3.05 -0.54
C THR A 269 -9.37 -3.51 -0.02
N SER A 270 -8.67 -4.28 -0.85
CA SER A 270 -7.33 -4.80 -0.58
C SER A 270 -6.23 -4.05 -1.34
N GLY A 271 -6.60 -3.34 -2.42
CA GLY A 271 -5.68 -2.49 -3.17
C GLY A 271 -6.40 -1.56 -4.12
N ILE A 272 -5.80 -0.40 -4.37
CA ILE A 272 -6.22 0.58 -5.37
C ILE A 272 -5.00 0.90 -6.22
N ILE A 273 -5.10 0.71 -7.54
CA ILE A 273 -3.99 0.90 -8.47
C ILE A 273 -4.45 1.79 -9.62
N HIS A 274 -3.74 2.88 -9.85
CA HIS A 274 -4.00 3.79 -10.95
C HIS A 274 -3.14 3.45 -12.18
N TYR A 275 -3.75 3.43 -13.37
CA TYR A 275 -3.06 3.30 -14.65
C TYR A 275 -3.28 4.57 -15.49
N PRO A 276 -2.42 5.61 -15.35
CA PRO A 276 -2.61 6.89 -16.04
C PRO A 276 -2.70 6.75 -17.56
N LYS A 277 -1.88 5.87 -18.16
CA LYS A 277 -1.87 5.61 -19.61
C LYS A 277 -3.18 5.05 -20.14
N LEU A 278 -3.91 4.32 -19.29
CA LEU A 278 -5.20 3.71 -19.63
C LEU A 278 -6.38 4.56 -19.14
N ASP A 279 -6.11 5.70 -18.49
CA ASP A 279 -7.12 6.51 -17.79
C ASP A 279 -8.06 5.63 -16.94
N SER A 280 -7.49 4.68 -16.21
CA SER A 280 -8.21 3.61 -15.53
C SER A 280 -7.76 3.39 -14.09
N LEU A 281 -8.71 3.03 -13.22
CA LEU A 281 -8.50 2.70 -11.81
C LEU A 281 -8.84 1.23 -11.61
N LEU A 282 -7.88 0.45 -11.15
CA LEU A 282 -8.10 -0.91 -10.70
C LEU A 282 -8.34 -0.93 -9.19
N VAL A 283 -9.43 -1.54 -8.76
CA VAL A 283 -9.76 -1.78 -7.36
C VAL A 283 -9.82 -3.28 -7.13
N THR A 284 -9.08 -3.77 -6.15
CA THR A 284 -9.09 -5.18 -5.75
C THR A 284 -9.75 -5.31 -4.39
N LEU A 285 -10.62 -6.30 -4.24
CA LEU A 285 -11.28 -6.62 -2.97
C LEU A 285 -10.58 -7.78 -2.26
N PHE A 286 -10.81 -7.87 -0.96
CA PHE A 286 -10.21 -8.87 -0.08
C PHE A 286 -10.53 -10.32 -0.50
N ASP A 287 -11.67 -10.56 -1.15
CA ASP A 287 -12.04 -11.87 -1.70
C ASP A 287 -11.30 -12.25 -3.01
N GLY A 288 -10.42 -11.36 -3.49
CA GLY A 288 -9.68 -11.51 -4.74
C GLY A 288 -10.47 -11.14 -5.99
N SER A 289 -11.59 -10.44 -5.87
CA SER A 289 -12.31 -9.85 -7.00
C SER A 289 -11.65 -8.55 -7.46
N PHE A 290 -11.67 -8.30 -8.78
CA PHE A 290 -11.01 -7.15 -9.42
C PHE A 290 -12.03 -6.33 -10.21
N TYR A 291 -11.98 -5.01 -10.03
CA TYR A 291 -12.88 -4.06 -10.67
C TYR A 291 -12.07 -2.98 -11.36
N MET A 292 -12.28 -2.82 -12.66
CA MET A 292 -11.65 -1.78 -13.46
C MET A 292 -12.66 -0.67 -13.76
N ILE A 293 -12.32 0.55 -13.36
CA ILE A 293 -13.05 1.76 -13.74
C ILE A 293 -12.25 2.44 -14.84
N HIS A 294 -12.88 2.66 -15.98
CA HIS A 294 -12.28 3.29 -17.15
C HIS A 294 -12.69 4.76 -17.26
N GLN A 295 -11.98 5.51 -18.10
CA GLN A 295 -12.33 6.88 -18.52
C GLN A 295 -12.45 7.85 -17.32
N LEU A 296 -11.54 7.73 -16.34
CA LEU A 296 -11.53 8.55 -15.13
C LEU A 296 -11.52 10.05 -15.44
N SER A 297 -10.88 10.45 -16.54
CA SER A 297 -10.75 11.85 -16.96
C SER A 297 -12.00 12.40 -17.66
N ILE A 298 -12.92 11.53 -18.13
CA ILE A 298 -14.08 11.93 -18.95
C ILE A 298 -15.40 11.60 -18.25
N THR A 299 -15.70 10.31 -18.09
CA THR A 299 -16.94 9.81 -17.47
C THR A 299 -16.65 8.42 -16.95
N PRO A 300 -16.35 8.27 -15.65
CA PRO A 300 -15.88 6.99 -15.13
C PRO A 300 -16.93 5.89 -15.34
N SER A 301 -16.51 4.73 -15.86
CA SER A 301 -17.41 3.60 -16.13
C SER A 301 -16.79 2.25 -15.76
N LEU A 302 -17.61 1.31 -15.29
CA LEU A 302 -17.17 -0.08 -15.04
C LEU A 302 -17.11 -0.94 -16.30
N THR A 303 -17.71 -0.46 -17.39
CA THR A 303 -17.78 -1.16 -18.67
C THR A 303 -16.95 -0.42 -19.70
N SER A 304 -16.17 -1.18 -20.46
CA SER A 304 -15.47 -0.72 -21.65
C SER A 304 -15.55 -1.80 -22.72
N GLU A 305 -15.84 -1.42 -23.96
CA GLU A 305 -15.87 -2.35 -25.10
C GLU A 305 -14.45 -2.64 -25.64
N GLU A 306 -13.52 -1.72 -25.43
CA GLU A 306 -12.17 -1.78 -26.02
C GLU A 306 -11.09 -2.23 -25.03
N LEU A 307 -11.39 -2.20 -23.73
CA LEU A 307 -10.43 -2.45 -22.65
C LEU A 307 -10.79 -3.69 -21.82
N LEU A 308 -9.93 -4.02 -20.87
CA LEU A 308 -10.04 -5.20 -20.01
C LEU A 308 -11.26 -5.10 -19.09
N SER A 309 -12.12 -6.11 -19.17
CA SER A 309 -13.28 -6.19 -18.29
C SER A 309 -12.88 -6.61 -16.86
N SER A 310 -13.65 -6.16 -15.87
CA SER A 310 -13.54 -6.59 -14.47
C SER A 310 -13.69 -8.12 -14.33
N GLU A 311 -14.52 -8.74 -15.17
CA GLU A 311 -14.73 -10.20 -15.18
C GLU A 311 -13.48 -10.95 -15.62
N ASP A 312 -12.82 -10.50 -16.68
CA ASP A 312 -11.62 -11.17 -17.20
C ASP A 312 -10.44 -11.06 -16.22
N LEU A 313 -10.28 -9.89 -15.58
CA LEU A 313 -9.27 -9.67 -14.53
C LEU A 313 -9.50 -10.59 -13.33
N THR A 314 -10.75 -10.67 -12.87
CA THR A 314 -11.13 -11.57 -11.76
C THR A 314 -10.90 -13.03 -12.14
N ARG A 315 -11.26 -13.44 -13.36
CA ARG A 315 -11.04 -14.81 -13.86
C ARG A 315 -9.54 -15.14 -13.93
N GLN A 316 -8.72 -14.21 -14.39
CA GLN A 316 -7.27 -14.38 -14.44
C GLN A 316 -6.67 -14.47 -13.03
N ALA A 317 -7.06 -13.59 -12.12
CA ALA A 317 -6.62 -13.63 -10.72
C ALA A 317 -6.98 -14.95 -10.04
N ARG A 318 -8.19 -15.48 -10.26
CA ARG A 318 -8.61 -16.80 -9.75
C ARG A 318 -7.82 -17.95 -10.37
N THR A 319 -7.40 -17.82 -11.63
CA THR A 319 -6.51 -18.80 -12.29
C THR A 319 -5.13 -18.81 -11.63
N VAL A 320 -4.59 -17.62 -11.32
CA VAL A 320 -3.32 -17.48 -10.58
C VAL A 320 -3.44 -18.10 -9.19
N PHE A 321 -4.52 -17.80 -8.45
CA PHE A 321 -4.80 -18.39 -7.13
C PHE A 321 -4.86 -19.92 -7.19
N SER A 322 -5.66 -20.49 -8.10
CA SER A 322 -5.77 -21.94 -8.29
C SER A 322 -4.41 -22.57 -8.59
N THR A 323 -3.61 -21.93 -9.45
CA THR A 323 -2.26 -22.40 -9.79
C THR A 323 -1.30 -22.34 -8.60
N ALA A 324 -1.35 -21.25 -7.82
CA ALA A 324 -0.49 -21.04 -6.67
C ALA A 324 -0.86 -21.95 -5.48
N GLU A 325 -2.13 -22.30 -5.30
CA GLU A 325 -2.61 -23.21 -4.25
C GLU A 325 -2.57 -24.69 -4.65
N GLY A 326 -2.64 -24.99 -5.95
CA GLY A 326 -2.75 -26.34 -6.46
C GLY A 326 -4.20 -26.83 -6.42
N LYS A 327 -4.49 -27.84 -5.58
CA LYS A 327 -5.86 -28.38 -5.49
C LYS A 327 -6.73 -27.47 -4.64
N ILE A 328 -7.59 -26.69 -5.30
CA ILE A 328 -8.65 -25.90 -4.68
C ILE A 328 -10.00 -26.62 -4.76
N THR A 329 -10.86 -26.38 -3.77
CA THR A 329 -12.23 -26.87 -3.66
C THR A 329 -13.20 -25.69 -3.65
N PHE A 330 -14.51 -25.95 -3.76
CA PHE A 330 -15.52 -24.88 -3.71
C PHE A 330 -15.61 -24.18 -2.34
N ALA A 331 -15.10 -24.82 -1.28
CA ALA A 331 -15.05 -24.27 0.07
C ALA A 331 -13.83 -23.36 0.30
N ASP A 332 -12.86 -23.38 -0.62
CA ASP A 332 -11.67 -22.55 -0.51
C ASP A 332 -11.95 -21.17 -1.10
N ALA A 333 -11.72 -20.13 -0.30
CA ALA A 333 -11.77 -18.73 -0.72
C ALA A 333 -10.35 -18.17 -0.85
N ASN A 334 -10.19 -17.20 -1.75
CA ASN A 334 -8.97 -16.42 -1.86
C ASN A 334 -9.08 -15.21 -0.95
N ARG A 335 -8.13 -15.05 -0.03
CA ARG A 335 -7.94 -13.82 0.74
C ARG A 335 -6.74 -13.09 0.15
N THR A 336 -6.95 -11.85 -0.28
CA THR A 336 -5.88 -10.99 -0.81
C THR A 336 -5.63 -9.81 0.12
N SER A 337 -4.37 -9.46 0.32
CA SER A 337 -3.92 -8.37 1.19
C SER A 337 -2.86 -7.51 0.49
N GLY A 338 -3.09 -6.19 0.49
CA GLY A 338 -2.16 -5.18 0.01
C GLY A 338 -1.75 -5.38 -1.44
N VAL A 339 -2.72 -5.34 -2.35
CA VAL A 339 -2.49 -5.51 -3.79
C VAL A 339 -1.90 -4.22 -4.39
N PHE A 340 -0.81 -4.35 -5.15
CA PHE A 340 -0.04 -3.22 -5.68
C PHE A 340 0.40 -3.47 -7.13
N SER A 341 0.68 -2.39 -7.86
CA SER A 341 1.28 -2.47 -9.19
C SER A 341 2.75 -2.87 -9.08
N TYR A 342 3.14 -4.00 -9.65
CA TYR A 342 4.55 -4.37 -9.73
C TYR A 342 5.24 -3.61 -10.88
N ASP A 343 4.54 -3.39 -11.99
CA ASP A 343 4.96 -2.52 -13.08
C ASP A 343 3.74 -1.96 -13.85
N ASP A 344 3.99 -0.98 -14.72
CA ASP A 344 2.95 -0.36 -15.56
C ASP A 344 2.48 -1.26 -16.72
N SER A 345 2.93 -2.52 -16.77
CA SER A 345 2.66 -3.48 -17.85
C SER A 345 1.65 -4.56 -17.46
N GLY A 346 0.88 -4.30 -16.40
CA GLY A 346 -0.18 -5.18 -15.91
C GLY A 346 0.33 -6.35 -15.06
N ASN A 347 1.56 -6.27 -14.55
CA ASN A 347 2.03 -7.16 -13.50
C ASN A 347 1.60 -6.61 -12.15
N ILE A 348 0.90 -7.42 -11.39
CA ILE A 348 0.37 -7.08 -10.08
C ILE A 348 0.98 -8.00 -9.05
N GLY A 349 1.31 -7.43 -7.90
CA GLY A 349 1.74 -8.19 -6.74
C GLY A 349 0.77 -8.05 -5.57
N GLY A 350 0.86 -9.00 -4.63
CA GLY A 350 0.11 -8.95 -3.38
C GLY A 350 0.37 -10.18 -2.52
N LEU A 351 -0.14 -10.16 -1.29
CA LEU A 351 -0.20 -11.34 -0.44
C LEU A 351 -1.52 -12.08 -0.68
N HIS A 352 -1.43 -13.39 -0.86
CA HIS A 352 -2.57 -14.26 -1.06
C HIS A 352 -2.58 -15.35 -0.01
N GLU A 353 -3.76 -15.70 0.47
CA GLU A 353 -3.97 -16.76 1.44
C GLU A 353 -5.21 -17.57 1.05
N ARG A 354 -5.12 -18.90 1.17
CA ARG A 354 -6.28 -19.78 1.05
C ARG A 354 -7.00 -19.86 2.39
N THR A 355 -8.26 -19.44 2.42
CA THR A 355 -9.11 -19.51 3.61
C THR A 355 -10.32 -20.43 3.34
N ARG A 356 -11.00 -20.86 4.41
CA ARG A 356 -12.26 -21.61 4.34
C ARG A 356 -13.28 -20.95 5.26
N PRO A 357 -14.04 -19.96 4.78
CA PRO A 357 -14.95 -19.18 5.64
C PRO A 357 -15.98 -20.04 6.38
N ASP A 358 -16.38 -21.17 5.81
CA ASP A 358 -17.37 -22.09 6.39
C ASP A 358 -16.76 -23.16 7.32
N ASP A 359 -15.42 -23.20 7.47
CA ASP A 359 -14.72 -24.19 8.28
C ASP A 359 -14.47 -23.66 9.70
N PHE A 360 -15.37 -24.00 10.62
CA PHE A 360 -15.26 -23.65 12.04
C PHE A 360 -14.35 -24.60 12.84
N SER A 361 -13.58 -25.48 12.20
CA SER A 361 -12.63 -26.38 12.88
C SER A 361 -11.37 -25.67 13.41
N TYR A 362 -11.49 -24.38 13.71
CA TYR A 362 -10.41 -23.48 14.11
C TYR A 362 -9.49 -24.11 15.16
N GLN A 363 -8.22 -24.17 14.83
CA GLN A 363 -7.16 -24.50 15.77
C GLN A 363 -6.36 -23.22 15.99
N GLY A 364 -6.23 -22.76 17.24
CA GLY A 364 -5.47 -21.52 17.57
C GLY A 364 -4.00 -21.54 17.13
N GLU A 365 -3.50 -22.71 16.76
CA GLU A 365 -2.14 -22.91 16.22
C GLU A 365 -2.11 -23.05 14.69
N SER A 366 -3.23 -22.83 13.99
CA SER A 366 -3.26 -22.95 12.54
C SER A 366 -2.32 -21.91 11.92
N GLN A 367 -1.25 -22.38 11.29
CA GLN A 367 -0.27 -21.52 10.64
C GLN A 367 -0.90 -20.94 9.38
N HIS A 368 -1.10 -19.61 9.37
CA HIS A 368 -1.45 -18.88 8.16
C HIS A 368 -0.26 -18.93 7.20
N ASN A 369 -0.50 -19.51 6.03
CA ASN A 369 0.51 -19.63 4.99
C ASN A 369 0.19 -18.65 3.88
N SER A 370 0.64 -17.42 4.05
CA SER A 370 0.49 -16.39 3.01
C SER A 370 1.60 -16.49 1.99
N LYS A 371 1.22 -16.30 0.73
CA LYS A 371 2.12 -16.35 -0.42
C LYS A 371 2.23 -14.97 -1.01
N PHE A 372 3.45 -14.49 -1.19
CA PHE A 372 3.70 -13.34 -2.02
C PHE A 372 3.69 -13.77 -3.47
N ILE A 373 2.74 -13.22 -4.24
CA ILE A 373 2.53 -13.57 -5.64
C ILE A 373 2.78 -12.32 -6.47
N ILE A 374 3.55 -12.47 -7.55
CA ILE A 374 3.62 -11.50 -8.64
C ILE A 374 3.14 -12.21 -9.90
N SER A 375 2.16 -11.63 -10.58
CA SER A 375 1.57 -12.24 -11.77
C SER A 375 1.11 -11.19 -12.77
N LYS A 376 1.20 -11.56 -14.04
CA LYS A 376 0.64 -10.78 -15.14
C LYS A 376 -0.86 -11.04 -15.26
N LEU A 377 -1.69 -10.02 -15.02
CA LEU A 377 -3.14 -10.14 -15.15
C LEU A 377 -3.65 -9.83 -16.56
N TRP A 378 -2.92 -9.03 -17.34
CA TRP A 378 -3.26 -8.76 -18.73
C TRP A 378 -2.05 -8.44 -19.59
N LYS A 379 -2.25 -8.39 -20.91
CA LYS A 379 -1.25 -7.92 -21.86
C LYS A 379 -1.60 -6.52 -22.29
N THR A 380 -0.71 -5.56 -22.03
CA THR A 380 -0.85 -4.22 -22.60
C THR A 380 -0.64 -4.28 -24.12
N PRO A 381 -1.60 -3.81 -24.94
CA PRO A 381 -1.43 -3.78 -26.39
C PRO A 381 -0.27 -2.83 -26.75
N GLY A 382 0.64 -3.25 -27.65
CA GLY A 382 1.59 -2.32 -28.30
C GLY A 382 2.99 -2.14 -27.68
N HIS A 383 3.34 -2.82 -26.57
CA HIS A 383 4.55 -2.50 -25.79
C HIS A 383 5.93 -2.79 -26.43
N MET A 384 6.04 -3.45 -27.59
CA MET A 384 7.38 -3.74 -28.15
C MET A 384 8.15 -2.50 -28.62
N LEU A 385 7.46 -1.41 -29.01
CA LEU A 385 8.12 -0.17 -29.44
C LEU A 385 8.28 0.83 -28.27
N GLU A 386 7.35 0.81 -27.31
CA GLU A 386 7.38 1.73 -26.16
C GLU A 386 8.40 1.34 -25.08
N GLU A 387 8.84 0.08 -24.98
CA GLU A 387 9.91 -0.30 -24.03
C GLU A 387 11.23 0.46 -24.30
N MET A 388 11.52 0.78 -25.56
CA MET A 388 12.68 1.61 -25.92
C MET A 388 12.49 3.07 -25.53
N ASP A 389 11.30 3.63 -25.74
CA ASP A 389 10.99 5.02 -25.39
C ASP A 389 10.89 5.22 -23.86
N LEU A 390 10.40 4.21 -23.12
CA LEU A 390 10.41 4.20 -21.66
C LEU A 390 11.83 4.21 -21.07
N LEU A 391 12.76 3.45 -21.65
CA LEU A 391 14.16 3.50 -21.24
C LEU A 391 14.81 4.87 -21.53
N LEU A 392 14.47 5.49 -22.66
CA LEU A 392 14.97 6.82 -23.01
C LEU A 392 14.34 7.92 -22.13
N ASN A 393 13.04 7.83 -21.84
CA ASN A 393 12.31 8.76 -20.98
C ASN A 393 12.69 8.61 -19.50
N TYR A 394 12.93 7.40 -19.01
CA TYR A 394 13.42 7.18 -17.63
C TYR A 394 14.80 7.83 -17.42
N LEU A 395 15.66 7.79 -18.44
CA LEU A 395 16.95 8.47 -18.43
C LEU A 395 16.82 10.00 -18.54
N SER A 396 15.75 10.52 -19.17
CA SER A 396 15.48 11.97 -19.21
C SER A 396 14.75 12.51 -17.98
N ASP A 397 13.82 11.76 -17.39
CA ASP A 397 12.99 12.17 -16.26
C ASP A 397 13.75 12.18 -14.93
N CYS A 398 14.90 11.47 -14.86
CA CYS A 398 15.90 11.69 -13.82
C CYS A 398 16.44 13.14 -13.79
N THR A 399 16.08 14.00 -14.76
CA THR A 399 16.45 15.42 -14.82
C THR A 399 15.29 16.42 -14.66
N ALA A 400 14.03 15.96 -14.62
CA ALA A 400 12.84 16.80 -14.48
C ALA A 400 12.18 16.63 -13.10
N SER A 401 11.83 17.75 -12.45
CA SER A 401 11.25 17.79 -11.10
C SER A 401 9.72 17.79 -11.15
N PRO A 402 9.02 16.80 -10.58
CA PRO A 402 7.58 16.86 -10.37
C PRO A 402 7.19 17.77 -9.20
N THR A 403 5.92 18.17 -9.17
CA THR A 403 5.32 19.14 -8.22
C THR A 403 3.99 18.62 -7.64
N GLY A 404 3.79 18.67 -6.31
CA GLY A 404 2.53 18.38 -5.60
C GLY A 404 2.54 18.54 -4.06
N ILE A 405 1.36 18.70 -3.46
CA ILE A 405 1.10 19.00 -2.04
C ILE A 405 0.61 17.74 -1.33
N PHE A 406 1.08 17.45 -0.11
CA PHE A 406 0.60 16.34 0.73
C PHE A 406 -0.82 16.59 1.25
N SER A 407 -1.64 15.55 1.49
CA SER A 407 -2.95 15.72 2.13
C SER A 407 -3.37 14.47 2.90
N VAL A 408 -3.63 14.62 4.20
CA VAL A 408 -4.28 13.58 5.03
C VAL A 408 -5.76 13.92 5.17
N PHE A 409 -6.62 12.91 4.97
CA PHE A 409 -8.06 13.05 5.21
C PHE A 409 -8.41 12.58 6.61
N LYS A 410 -8.98 13.49 7.40
CA LYS A 410 -9.63 13.16 8.66
C LYS A 410 -11.05 12.69 8.37
N LEU A 411 -11.30 11.40 8.55
CA LEU A 411 -12.65 10.85 8.65
C LEU A 411 -12.95 10.69 10.12
N THR A 412 -13.77 11.58 10.68
CA THR A 412 -14.25 11.48 12.06
C THR A 412 -15.53 10.64 12.09
N PRO A 413 -15.52 9.39 12.55
CA PRO A 413 -16.71 8.77 13.12
C PRO A 413 -17.00 9.36 14.50
N ILE A 414 -18.29 9.41 14.90
CA ILE A 414 -18.77 9.99 16.17
C ILE A 414 -18.35 9.14 17.36
#